data_AF-A0A352NY06-F1
#
_entry.id   AF-A0A352NY06-F1
#
_cell.length_a   1.000
_cell.length_b   1.000
_cell.length_c   1.000
_cell.angle_alpha   90.00
_cell.angle_beta   90.00
_cell.angle_gamma   90.00
#
_symmetry.space_group_name_H-M   'P 1'
#
loop_
_entity.id
_entity.type
_entity.pdbx_description
1 polymer ?
#
loop_
_entity_poly.entity_id
_entity_poly.type
_entity_poly.pdbx_seq_one_letter_code
_entity_poly.pdbx_strand_id
1 'polypeptide(L)'
;MFGGRVCFLKKDNVFITGYAKLPKGITAAEIYNEIVIGIIVNRYSGEIQDMECSFVTDTAKKYAKELLIGKNLNNIKEIVSDIEDNYFGMAKKSFIAVLINCHERYKIILSKRCK
;
A
#
# COMPACT_ATOMS: atom_id res chain seq x y z
N MET A 1 1.08 32.67 -28.29
CA MET A 1 2.25 31.82 -28.00
C MET A 1 1.87 30.84 -26.91
N PHE A 2 1.72 29.57 -27.28
CA PHE A 2 1.42 28.46 -26.37
C PHE A 2 2.66 28.12 -25.54
N GLY A 3 2.49 28.05 -24.22
CA GLY A 3 3.55 27.65 -23.28
C GLY A 3 2.99 26.97 -22.04
N GLY A 4 1.92 26.18 -22.19
CA GLY A 4 1.43 25.32 -21.13
C GLY A 4 2.43 24.17 -20.92
N ARG A 5 3.00 24.07 -19.71
CA ARG A 5 3.86 22.95 -19.34
C ARG A 5 3.03 21.67 -19.33
N VAL A 6 3.19 20.84 -20.36
CA VAL A 6 2.64 19.48 -20.35
C VAL A 6 3.59 18.60 -19.53
N CYS A 7 3.22 18.26 -18.29
CA CYS A 7 3.93 17.21 -17.54
C CYS A 7 3.61 15.86 -18.17
N PHE A 8 4.47 15.35 -19.04
CA PHE A 8 4.42 13.94 -19.43
C PHE A 8 4.91 13.07 -18.26
N LEU A 9 4.00 12.34 -17.62
CA LEU A 9 4.36 11.29 -16.67
C LEU A 9 4.92 10.09 -17.46
N LYS A 10 6.13 9.64 -17.14
CA LYS A 10 6.85 8.63 -17.96
C LYS A 10 6.32 7.20 -17.87
N LYS A 11 5.53 6.86 -16.84
CA LYS A 11 4.99 5.51 -16.61
C LYS A 11 3.61 5.59 -15.97
N ASP A 12 2.70 4.70 -16.34
CA ASP A 12 1.35 4.64 -15.74
C ASP A 12 1.42 4.12 -14.30
N ASN A 13 2.24 3.11 -14.06
CA ASN A 13 2.42 2.54 -12.73
C ASN A 13 3.39 3.39 -11.88
N VAL A 14 3.03 3.59 -10.61
CA VAL A 14 3.87 4.19 -9.57
C VAL A 14 4.19 3.16 -8.51
N PHE A 15 5.40 3.26 -7.94
CA PHE A 15 5.76 2.52 -6.75
C PHE A 15 5.56 3.40 -5.53
N ILE A 16 4.84 2.89 -4.53
CA ILE A 16 4.57 3.58 -3.26
C ILE A 16 5.00 2.66 -2.14
N THR A 17 5.76 3.18 -1.18
CA THR A 17 6.03 2.47 0.07
C THR A 17 5.22 3.05 1.20
N GLY A 18 4.85 2.22 2.18
CA GLY A 18 4.26 2.63 3.44
C GLY A 18 4.99 2.00 4.61
N TYR A 19 4.90 2.65 5.77
CA TYR A 19 5.53 2.20 7.02
C TYR A 19 4.52 2.27 8.17
N ALA A 20 4.53 1.28 9.05
CA ALA A 20 3.76 1.30 10.29
C ALA A 20 4.45 0.52 11.41
N LYS A 21 4.32 0.97 12.66
CA LYS A 21 4.87 0.28 13.82
C LYS A 21 4.22 -1.08 14.02
N LEU A 22 5.03 -2.09 14.33
CA LEU A 22 4.55 -3.42 14.72
C LEU A 22 4.20 -3.48 16.22
N PRO A 23 3.26 -4.35 16.64
CA PRO A 23 3.01 -4.60 18.05
C PRO A 23 4.24 -5.24 18.71
N LYS A 24 4.48 -4.93 19.98
CA LYS A 24 5.56 -5.57 20.73
C LYS A 24 5.27 -7.05 20.97
N GLY A 25 6.33 -7.87 21.05
CA GLY A 25 6.24 -9.28 21.43
C GLY A 25 5.81 -10.23 20.29
N ILE A 26 5.97 -9.81 19.03
CA ILE A 26 5.84 -10.72 17.87
C ILE A 26 7.19 -10.89 17.20
N THR A 27 7.41 -12.05 16.58
CA THR A 27 8.65 -12.35 15.84
C THR A 27 8.98 -11.28 14.79
N ALA A 28 7.97 -10.74 14.11
CA ALA A 28 8.18 -9.67 13.14
C ALA A 28 8.77 -8.41 13.77
N ALA A 29 8.38 -8.07 15.00
CA ALA A 29 8.84 -6.89 15.73
C ALA A 29 10.28 -7.04 16.27
N GLU A 30 10.73 -8.28 16.48
CA GLU A 30 12.09 -8.60 16.92
C GLU A 30 13.09 -8.51 15.76
N ILE A 31 12.64 -8.81 14.53
CA ILE A 31 13.46 -8.72 13.32
C ILE A 31 13.39 -7.30 12.74
N TYR A 32 12.20 -6.69 12.72
CA TYR A 32 11.92 -5.39 12.14
C TYR A 32 11.12 -4.52 13.11
N ASN A 33 11.51 -3.26 13.33
CA ASN A 33 10.72 -2.37 14.20
C ASN A 33 9.35 -1.97 13.59
N GLU A 34 9.24 -2.04 12.27
CA GLU A 34 8.09 -1.58 11.50
C GLU A 34 7.76 -2.57 10.39
N ILE A 35 6.48 -2.66 10.03
CA ILE A 35 6.08 -3.28 8.77
C ILE A 35 6.32 -2.28 7.65
N VAL A 36 6.93 -2.76 6.58
CA VAL A 36 7.07 -2.06 5.31
C VAL A 36 6.20 -2.76 4.28
N ILE A 37 5.48 -1.99 3.48
CA ILE A 37 4.84 -2.48 2.25
C ILE A 37 5.33 -1.65 1.08
N GLY A 38 5.61 -2.30 -0.03
CA GLY A 38 5.80 -1.68 -1.35
C GLY A 38 4.66 -2.11 -2.25
N ILE A 39 3.95 -1.15 -2.85
CA ILE A 39 2.85 -1.40 -3.78
C ILE A 39 3.13 -0.74 -5.13
N ILE A 40 2.85 -1.46 -6.21
CA ILE A 40 2.80 -0.92 -7.57
C ILE A 40 1.34 -0.61 -7.88
N VAL A 41 1.05 0.65 -8.21
CA VAL A 41 -0.32 1.14 -8.40
C VAL A 41 -0.44 1.80 -9.75
N ASN A 42 -1.49 1.48 -10.50
CA ASN A 42 -1.84 2.25 -11.67
C ASN A 42 -2.27 3.65 -11.22
N ARG A 43 -1.50 4.68 -11.56
CA ARG A 43 -1.70 6.01 -11.01
C ARG A 43 -3.02 6.65 -11.42
N TYR A 44 -3.65 6.16 -12.49
CA TYR A 44 -4.89 6.69 -13.04
C TYR A 44 -6.12 6.04 -12.41
N SER A 45 -6.15 4.71 -12.37
CA SER A 45 -7.27 3.96 -11.79
C SER A 45 -7.19 3.83 -10.27
N GLY A 46 -5.99 3.80 -9.69
CA GLY A 46 -5.76 3.48 -8.27
C GLY A 46 -5.67 1.97 -7.99
N GLU A 47 -5.72 1.13 -9.02
CA GLU A 47 -5.63 -0.33 -8.89
C GLU A 47 -4.22 -0.77 -8.49
N ILE A 48 -4.14 -1.64 -7.49
CA ILE A 48 -2.90 -2.28 -7.04
C ILE A 48 -2.54 -3.40 -8.02
N GLN A 49 -1.46 -3.17 -8.77
CA GLN A 49 -0.93 -4.08 -9.78
C GLN A 49 -0.01 -5.14 -9.19
N ASP A 50 0.77 -4.78 -8.15
CA ASP A 50 1.66 -5.69 -7.44
C ASP A 50 1.95 -5.20 -6.02
N MET A 51 2.41 -6.10 -5.13
CA MET A 51 2.87 -5.72 -3.79
C MET A 51 3.88 -6.71 -3.18
N GLU A 52 4.71 -6.18 -2.27
CA GLU A 52 5.54 -6.95 -1.32
C GLU A 52 5.50 -6.33 0.08
N CYS A 53 5.57 -7.15 1.13
CA CYS A 53 5.59 -6.70 2.52
C CYS A 53 6.60 -7.46 3.39
N SER A 54 7.01 -6.84 4.49
CA SER A 54 8.02 -7.37 5.41
C SER A 54 7.46 -8.32 6.47
N PHE A 55 6.42 -9.10 6.16
CA PHE A 55 6.01 -10.19 7.05
C PHE A 55 7.10 -11.27 7.12
N VAL A 56 7.17 -11.99 8.24
CA VAL A 56 8.24 -12.98 8.45
C VAL A 56 8.02 -14.24 7.61
N THR A 57 6.80 -14.77 7.62
CA THR A 57 6.48 -16.01 6.92
C THR A 57 6.06 -15.74 5.49
N ASP A 58 6.50 -16.58 4.56
CA ASP A 58 6.07 -16.46 3.16
C ASP A 58 4.58 -16.72 2.98
N THR A 59 3.96 -17.52 3.86
CA THR A 59 2.50 -17.70 3.90
C THR A 59 1.79 -16.38 4.14
N ALA A 60 2.24 -15.57 5.11
CA ALA A 60 1.63 -14.27 5.39
C ALA A 60 1.88 -13.28 4.24
N LYS A 61 3.07 -13.28 3.63
CA LYS A 61 3.38 -12.44 2.46
C LYS A 61 2.47 -12.77 1.27
N LYS A 62 2.30 -14.06 0.95
CA LYS A 62 1.45 -14.54 -0.16
C LYS A 62 -0.01 -14.20 0.09
N TYR A 63 -0.52 -14.48 1.29
CA TYR A 63 -1.89 -14.17 1.65
C TYR A 63 -2.18 -12.66 1.62
N ALA A 64 -1.26 -11.84 2.11
CA ALA A 64 -1.38 -10.38 2.02
C ALA A 64 -1.42 -9.89 0.56
N LYS A 65 -0.63 -10.50 -0.32
CA LYS A 65 -0.65 -10.22 -1.75
C LYS A 65 -2.01 -10.59 -2.36
N GLU A 66 -2.49 -11.81 -2.14
CA GLU A 66 -3.79 -12.27 -2.62
C GLU A 66 -4.95 -11.36 -2.16
N LEU A 67 -4.89 -10.87 -0.92
CA LEU A 67 -5.87 -9.92 -0.40
C LEU A 67 -5.86 -8.54 -1.06
N LEU A 68 -4.78 -8.14 -1.74
CA LEU A 68 -4.58 -6.74 -2.18
C LEU A 68 -4.49 -6.57 -3.69
N ILE A 69 -3.98 -7.56 -4.43
CA ILE A 69 -3.88 -7.46 -5.89
C ILE A 69 -5.26 -7.25 -6.52
N GLY A 70 -5.36 -6.30 -7.45
CA GLY A 70 -6.60 -5.95 -8.14
C GLY A 70 -7.53 -5.02 -7.34
N LYS A 71 -7.27 -4.78 -6.05
CA LYS A 71 -8.04 -3.81 -5.26
C LYS A 71 -7.66 -2.38 -5.62
N ASN A 72 -8.58 -1.45 -5.36
CA ASN A 72 -8.40 -0.06 -5.68
C ASN A 72 -8.14 0.79 -4.43
N LEU A 73 -7.04 1.53 -4.39
CA LEU A 73 -6.71 2.41 -3.26
C LEU A 73 -7.75 3.50 -3.02
N ASN A 74 -8.50 3.91 -4.05
CA ASN A 74 -9.62 4.85 -3.84
C ASN A 74 -10.70 4.26 -2.91
N ASN A 75 -10.79 2.92 -2.81
CA ASN A 75 -11.73 2.19 -1.97
C ASN A 75 -11.06 1.70 -0.67
N ILE A 76 -10.17 2.49 -0.06
CA ILE A 76 -9.41 2.06 1.12
C ILE A 76 -10.27 1.47 2.26
N LYS A 77 -11.50 1.95 2.44
CA LYS A 77 -12.41 1.44 3.48
C LYS A 77 -12.80 -0.02 3.24
N GLU A 78 -13.02 -0.40 1.99
CA GLU A 78 -13.33 -1.77 1.57
C GLU A 78 -12.12 -2.68 1.82
N ILE A 79 -10.92 -2.23 1.42
CA ILE A 79 -9.67 -2.94 1.69
C ILE A 79 -9.47 -3.17 3.20
N VAL A 80 -9.76 -2.17 4.03
CA VAL A 80 -9.66 -2.29 5.48
C VAL A 80 -10.67 -3.30 6.02
N SER A 81 -11.93 -3.24 5.60
CA SER A 81 -12.96 -4.20 5.99
C SER A 81 -12.55 -5.63 5.66
N ASP A 82 -12.03 -5.86 4.44
CA ASP A 82 -11.59 -7.19 4.03
C ASP A 82 -10.43 -7.72 4.90
N ILE A 83 -9.53 -6.85 5.33
CA ILE A 83 -8.43 -7.24 6.24
C ILE A 83 -8.97 -7.52 7.64
N GLU A 84 -9.93 -6.73 8.10
CA GLU A 84 -10.59 -6.94 9.38
C GLU A 84 -11.27 -8.31 9.44
N ASP A 85 -11.93 -8.71 8.36
CA ASP A 85 -12.70 -9.96 8.25
C ASP A 85 -11.86 -11.18 7.89
N ASN A 86 -10.73 -11.02 7.20
CA ASN A 86 -9.98 -12.15 6.63
C ASN A 86 -8.55 -12.32 7.18
N TYR A 87 -7.95 -11.31 7.80
CA TYR A 87 -6.58 -11.40 8.33
C TYR A 87 -6.56 -11.47 9.85
N PHE A 88 -6.37 -12.65 10.45
CA PHE A 88 -6.37 -12.84 11.91
C PHE A 88 -4.98 -12.86 12.56
N GLY A 89 -3.95 -12.34 11.87
CA GLY A 89 -2.60 -12.26 12.42
C GLY A 89 -2.42 -11.11 13.43
N MET A 90 -1.45 -11.25 14.34
CA MET A 90 -1.17 -10.24 15.37
C MET A 90 -0.80 -8.86 14.82
N ALA A 91 -0.23 -8.80 13.61
CA ALA A 91 0.13 -7.56 12.93
C ALA A 91 -1.04 -6.84 12.23
N LYS A 92 -2.30 -7.30 12.38
CA LYS A 92 -3.49 -6.78 11.66
C LYS A 92 -3.59 -5.25 11.69
N LYS A 93 -3.50 -4.65 12.88
CA LYS A 93 -3.61 -3.19 13.05
C LYS A 93 -2.48 -2.44 12.32
N SER A 94 -1.27 -2.97 12.37
CA SER A 94 -0.11 -2.42 11.66
C SER A 94 -0.26 -2.56 10.15
N PHE A 95 -0.84 -3.66 9.68
CA PHE A 95 -1.11 -3.90 8.26
C PHE A 95 -2.16 -2.93 7.71
N ILE A 96 -3.23 -2.69 8.46
CA ILE A 96 -4.21 -1.65 8.14
C ILE A 96 -3.55 -0.27 8.10
N ALA A 97 -2.77 0.08 9.13
CA ALA A 97 -2.10 1.37 9.21
C ALA A 97 -1.12 1.62 8.05
N VAL A 98 -0.36 0.60 7.63
CA VAL A 98 0.59 0.74 6.51
C VAL A 98 -0.11 0.97 5.17
N LEU A 99 -1.30 0.37 4.96
CA LEU A 99 -2.11 0.59 3.77
C LEU A 99 -2.77 1.97 3.74
N ILE A 100 -3.25 2.45 4.89
CA ILE A 100 -3.73 3.84 5.02
C ILE A 100 -2.58 4.81 4.69
N ASN A 101 -1.35 4.54 5.16
CA ASN A 101 -0.20 5.37 4.80
C ASN A 101 0.05 5.40 3.28
N CYS A 102 -0.05 4.25 2.61
CA CYS A 102 0.08 4.16 1.15
C CYS A 102 -1.02 4.95 0.43
N HIS A 103 -2.27 4.86 0.89
CA HIS A 103 -3.40 5.62 0.36
C HIS A 103 -3.19 7.13 0.45
N GLU A 104 -2.73 7.63 1.60
CA GLU A 104 -2.46 9.06 1.75
C GLU A 104 -1.31 9.53 0.84
N ARG A 105 -0.27 8.72 0.68
CA ARG A 105 0.80 8.99 -0.30
C ARG A 105 0.27 8.98 -1.74
N TYR A 106 -0.61 8.05 -2.08
CA TYR A 106 -1.27 7.98 -3.38
C TYR A 106 -2.07 9.26 -3.68
N LYS A 107 -2.87 9.76 -2.73
CA LYS A 107 -3.58 11.04 -2.87
C LYS A 107 -2.65 12.24 -3.11
N ILE A 108 -1.51 12.28 -2.44
CA ILE A 108 -0.50 13.34 -2.67
C ILE A 108 0.07 13.25 -4.08
N ILE A 109 0.28 12.05 -4.62
CA ILE A 109 0.72 11.88 -6.01
C ILE A 109 -0.36 12.37 -6.99
N LEU A 110 -1.64 12.12 -6.70
CA LEU A 110 -2.75 12.61 -7.51
C LEU A 110 -2.84 14.15 -7.54
N SER A 111 -2.60 14.82 -6.40
CA SER A 111 -2.66 16.28 -6.32
C SER A 111 -1.50 16.99 -7.01
N LYS A 112 -0.38 16.29 -7.23
CA LYS A 112 0.79 16.78 -7.99
C LYS A 112 0.66 16.64 -9.50
N ARG A 113 -0.47 16.12 -10.02
CA ARG A 113 -0.75 16.14 -11.47
C ARG A 113 -0.79 17.61 -11.91
N CYS A 114 0.13 17.98 -12.82
CA CYS A 114 0.34 19.32 -13.36
C CYS A 114 -0.93 20.19 -13.36
N LYS A 115 -0.96 21.23 -12.52
CA LYS A 115 -1.77 22.43 -12.76
C LYS A 115 -1.01 23.34 -13.71
#